data_AF-A0A1A2VDE5-F1
#
_entry.id   AF-A0A1A2VDE5-F1
#
_cell.length_a   1.000
_cell.length_b   1.000
_cell.length_c   1.000
_cell.angle_alpha   90.00
_cell.angle_beta   90.00
_cell.angle_gamma   90.00
#
_symmetry.space_group_name_H-M   'P 1'
#
loop_
_entity.id
_entity.type
_entity.pdbx_description
1 polymer ?
#
loop_
_entity_poly.entity_id
_entity_poly.type
_entity_poly.pdbx_seq_one_letter_code
_entity_poly.pdbx_strand_id
1 'polypeptide(L)'
;MAAWLASAGLVGALICGCHPTRHQAAPTTSTTTATTAPAPTTTASPAPIVKIAPLPVRPVNKSQPTTPDKCPATDRVVAPTDALTTCDIGRTTLYMLGPESMQLGLIHVDPPTSLAAGFYEVTLTLDPPSATAWASYTAAHLKDHVAFIRDNLVLEAPIIEDQVASGRIALTTQTAEAAAQLAQLAGRPS
;
A
#
# COMPACT_ATOMS: atom_id res chain seq x y z
N MET A 1 5.44 16.78 50.43
CA MET A 1 5.27 18.20 50.81
C MET A 1 4.43 18.86 49.74
N ALA A 2 3.30 19.46 50.14
CA ALA A 2 2.52 20.59 49.56
C ALA A 2 2.42 20.78 48.03
N ALA A 3 1.35 21.27 47.41
CA ALA A 3 -0.05 21.58 47.72
C ALA A 3 -0.57 22.45 46.55
N TRP A 4 -1.77 22.16 46.01
CA TRP A 4 -2.72 23.07 45.33
C TRP A 4 -2.31 23.68 43.95
N LEU A 5 -3.19 23.92 42.97
CA LEU A 5 -4.48 24.62 42.97
C LEU A 5 -5.42 24.12 41.86
N ALA A 6 -6.71 24.11 42.20
CA ALA A 6 -7.85 23.97 41.29
C ALA A 6 -8.12 25.26 40.50
N SER A 7 -8.80 25.15 39.36
CA SER A 7 -9.59 26.24 38.77
C SER A 7 -10.77 25.65 38.00
N ALA A 8 -11.95 26.17 38.35
CA ALA A 8 -13.26 25.83 37.82
C ALA A 8 -13.82 27.01 37.00
N GLY A 9 -14.80 26.72 36.14
CA GLY A 9 -15.65 27.70 35.43
C GLY A 9 -15.54 27.55 33.90
N LEU A 10 -16.60 27.56 33.10
CA LEU A 10 -17.97 28.04 33.31
C LEU A 10 -18.93 27.33 32.34
N VAL A 11 -20.18 27.16 32.78
CA VAL A 11 -21.33 26.65 32.04
C VAL A 11 -21.78 27.67 30.98
N GLY A 12 -22.14 27.18 29.79
CA GLY A 12 -22.95 27.90 28.80
C GLY A 12 -24.08 27.01 28.31
N ALA A 13 -25.32 27.37 28.61
CA ALA A 13 -26.53 26.64 28.26
C ALA A 13 -27.35 27.37 27.19
N LEU A 14 -28.14 26.56 26.46
CA LEU A 14 -29.44 26.87 25.82
C LEU A 14 -29.50 27.76 24.57
N ILE A 15 -29.91 27.14 23.45
CA ILE A 15 -31.17 27.40 22.72
C ILE A 15 -31.31 26.29 21.64
N CYS A 16 -32.19 25.29 21.78
CA CYS A 16 -33.65 25.31 21.54
C CYS A 16 -34.02 25.91 20.17
N GLY A 17 -34.23 25.02 19.19
CA GLY A 17 -34.73 25.33 17.86
C GLY A 17 -35.38 24.11 17.23
N CYS A 18 -36.55 23.72 17.75
CA CYS A 18 -37.53 22.94 17.00
C CYS A 18 -38.00 23.80 15.81
N HIS A 19 -38.23 23.22 14.64
CA HIS A 19 -39.54 23.31 13.97
C HIS A 19 -39.70 22.18 12.93
N PRO A 20 -40.92 21.64 12.80
CA PRO A 20 -41.27 20.52 11.94
C PRO A 20 -41.74 21.01 10.56
N THR A 21 -41.61 20.16 9.54
CA THR A 21 -42.69 19.97 8.56
C THR A 21 -42.47 18.66 7.83
N ARG A 22 -43.28 17.65 8.18
CA ARG A 22 -43.62 16.56 7.26
C ARG A 22 -44.38 17.19 6.10
N HIS A 23 -43.85 17.09 4.89
CA HIS A 23 -44.69 17.05 3.70
C HIS A 23 -44.52 15.68 3.05
N GLN A 24 -45.50 14.83 3.35
CA GLN A 24 -45.81 13.66 2.56
C GLN A 24 -46.62 14.18 1.35
N ALA A 25 -46.06 14.02 0.15
CA ALA A 25 -46.82 14.10 -1.08
C ALA A 25 -46.20 13.13 -2.09
N ALA A 26 -46.85 11.99 -2.26
CA ALA A 26 -46.81 11.19 -3.47
C ALA A 26 -48.25 10.66 -3.67
N PRO A 27 -48.71 10.33 -4.90
CA PRO A 27 -48.11 10.56 -6.21
C PRO A 27 -49.03 11.41 -7.11
N THR A 28 -48.48 12.16 -8.07
CA THR A 28 -49.26 12.62 -9.23
C THR A 28 -48.72 11.93 -10.45
N THR A 29 -49.49 10.96 -10.92
CA THR A 29 -49.35 10.27 -12.20
C THR A 29 -49.38 11.32 -13.30
N SER A 30 -48.23 11.59 -13.92
CA SER A 30 -48.17 12.32 -15.18
C SER A 30 -47.50 11.42 -16.21
N THR A 31 -48.34 10.70 -16.94
CA THR A 31 -47.96 10.02 -18.17
C THR A 31 -47.57 11.10 -19.18
N THR A 32 -46.27 11.28 -19.41
CA THR A 32 -45.78 12.02 -20.57
C THR A 32 -44.84 11.10 -21.33
N THR A 33 -45.35 10.57 -22.43
CA THR A 33 -44.58 9.88 -23.45
C THR A 33 -43.66 10.91 -24.11
N ALA A 34 -42.38 10.90 -23.77
CA ALA A 34 -41.36 11.67 -24.46
C ALA A 34 -40.29 10.71 -24.99
N THR A 35 -40.34 10.55 -26.31
CA THR A 35 -39.39 9.96 -27.24
C THR A 35 -37.98 9.74 -26.69
N THR A 36 -37.60 8.47 -26.57
CA THR A 36 -36.23 8.00 -26.35
C THR A 36 -35.35 8.42 -27.53
N ALA A 37 -34.57 9.49 -27.38
CA ALA A 37 -33.38 9.67 -28.19
C ALA A 37 -32.33 8.66 -27.71
N PRO A 38 -31.71 7.84 -28.58
CA PRO A 38 -30.62 6.98 -28.17
C PRO A 38 -29.48 7.87 -27.67
N ALA A 39 -29.11 7.72 -26.40
CA ALA A 39 -27.86 8.27 -25.88
C ALA A 39 -26.71 7.70 -26.71
N PRO A 40 -25.71 8.51 -27.10
CA PRO A 40 -24.52 7.98 -27.74
C PRO A 40 -23.84 7.04 -26.75
N THR A 41 -23.88 5.74 -27.05
CA THR A 41 -23.06 4.73 -26.39
C THR A 41 -21.60 5.10 -26.66
N THR A 42 -21.00 5.84 -25.75
CA THR A 42 -19.55 6.00 -25.75
C THR A 42 -19.02 4.64 -25.34
N THR A 43 -18.64 3.83 -26.34
CA THR A 43 -17.83 2.64 -26.15
C THR A 43 -16.56 3.10 -25.45
N ALA A 44 -16.54 3.03 -24.12
CA ALA A 44 -15.32 3.19 -23.35
C ALA A 44 -14.38 2.10 -23.83
N SER A 45 -13.37 2.50 -24.59
CA SER A 45 -12.27 1.62 -24.96
C SER A 45 -11.70 1.08 -23.65
N PRO A 46 -11.66 -0.26 -23.43
CA PRO A 46 -11.05 -0.80 -22.22
C PRO A 46 -9.61 -0.30 -22.19
N ALA A 47 -9.27 0.48 -21.16
CA ALA A 47 -7.90 0.91 -20.94
C ALA A 47 -6.99 -0.33 -21.02
N PRO A 48 -5.82 -0.24 -21.66
CA PRO A 48 -4.92 -1.37 -21.76
C PRO A 48 -4.64 -1.91 -20.35
N ILE A 49 -4.93 -3.19 -20.14
CA ILE A 49 -4.62 -3.87 -18.88
C ILE A 49 -3.09 -3.97 -18.84
N VAL A 50 -2.45 -3.01 -18.19
CA VAL A 50 -1.01 -3.03 -17.96
C VAL A 50 -0.73 -4.14 -16.97
N LYS A 51 -0.08 -5.21 -17.44
CA LYS A 51 0.36 -6.31 -16.57
C LYS A 51 1.57 -5.82 -15.78
N ILE A 52 1.45 -5.79 -14.45
CA ILE A 52 2.56 -5.47 -13.57
C ILE A 52 3.49 -6.68 -13.52
N ALA A 53 4.80 -6.46 -13.62
CA ALA A 53 5.77 -7.54 -13.50
C ALA A 53 5.70 -8.16 -12.09
N PRO A 54 5.85 -9.50 -11.94
CA PRO A 54 5.86 -10.14 -10.64
C PRO A 54 6.88 -9.48 -9.68
N LEU A 55 6.55 -9.45 -8.39
CA LEU A 55 7.37 -8.85 -7.35
C LEU A 55 8.05 -9.94 -6.52
N PRO A 56 9.37 -10.14 -6.67
CA PRO A 56 10.14 -11.05 -5.83
C PRO A 56 10.08 -10.71 -4.34
N VAL A 57 9.97 -11.76 -3.52
CA VAL A 57 10.12 -11.71 -2.07
C VAL A 57 11.30 -12.58 -1.66
N ARG A 58 12.20 -12.01 -0.85
CA ARG A 58 13.41 -12.68 -0.36
C ARG A 58 13.52 -12.56 1.16
N PRO A 59 14.04 -13.57 1.88
CA PRO A 59 14.33 -13.42 3.29
C PRO A 59 15.53 -12.49 3.48
N VAL A 60 15.50 -11.68 4.54
CA VAL A 60 16.61 -10.84 4.96
C VAL A 60 17.47 -11.62 5.94
N ASN A 61 18.70 -11.93 5.55
CA ASN A 61 19.63 -12.61 6.43
C ASN A 61 20.36 -11.61 7.34
N LYS A 62 20.69 -10.43 6.79
CA LYS A 62 21.31 -9.31 7.52
C LYS A 62 20.92 -7.97 6.89
N SER A 63 20.88 -6.94 7.72
CA SER A 63 20.76 -5.54 7.30
C SER A 63 21.73 -4.68 8.11
N GLN A 64 22.27 -3.62 7.51
CA GLN A 64 23.13 -2.68 8.20
C GLN A 64 23.06 -1.29 7.55
N PRO A 65 23.21 -0.19 8.33
CA PRO A 65 23.35 1.15 7.77
C PRO A 65 24.51 1.22 6.78
N THR A 66 24.34 2.01 5.73
CA THR A 66 25.35 2.20 4.68
C THR A 66 25.34 3.63 4.14
N THR A 67 26.25 3.91 3.21
CA THR A 67 26.30 5.14 2.43
C THR A 67 26.19 4.83 0.94
N PRO A 68 25.70 5.76 0.09
CA PRO A 68 25.45 5.48 -1.32
C PRO A 68 26.64 4.95 -2.12
N ASP A 69 27.87 5.35 -1.77
CA ASP A 69 29.13 4.90 -2.39
C ASP A 69 29.47 3.44 -2.09
N LYS A 70 28.86 2.86 -1.04
CA LYS A 70 29.06 1.46 -0.63
C LYS A 70 27.96 0.53 -1.14
N CYS A 71 26.98 1.06 -1.87
CA CYS A 71 25.92 0.25 -2.45
C CYS A 71 26.42 -0.47 -3.71
N PRO A 72 26.18 -1.79 -3.84
CA PRO A 72 26.46 -2.52 -5.07
C PRO A 72 25.78 -1.89 -6.30
N ALA A 73 26.34 -2.16 -7.48
CA ALA A 73 25.69 -1.83 -8.73
C ALA A 73 24.43 -2.69 -8.94
N THR A 74 23.40 -2.11 -9.54
CA THR A 74 22.07 -2.72 -9.72
C THR A 74 21.87 -3.33 -11.12
N ASP A 75 22.87 -3.25 -11.99
CA ASP A 75 22.83 -3.70 -13.39
C ASP A 75 23.03 -5.21 -13.58
N ARG A 76 23.42 -5.92 -12.51
CA ARG A 76 23.62 -7.36 -12.53
C ARG A 76 22.30 -8.12 -12.60
N VAL A 77 22.21 -9.11 -13.50
CA VAL A 77 21.15 -10.13 -13.43
C VAL A 77 21.49 -11.15 -12.33
N VAL A 78 20.56 -11.37 -11.40
CA VAL A 78 20.71 -12.33 -10.29
C VAL A 78 19.64 -13.41 -10.41
N ALA A 79 20.05 -14.68 -10.38
CA ALA A 79 19.10 -15.79 -10.48
C ALA A 79 18.22 -15.87 -9.21
N PRO A 80 16.98 -16.40 -9.30
CA PRO A 80 16.12 -16.60 -8.14
C PRO A 80 16.76 -17.47 -7.05
N THR A 81 17.59 -18.45 -7.43
CA THR A 81 18.26 -19.38 -6.51
C THR A 81 19.48 -18.78 -5.79
N ASP A 82 19.97 -17.64 -6.25
CA ASP A 82 21.19 -17.03 -5.72
C ASP A 82 20.88 -16.05 -4.59
N ALA A 83 21.80 -15.92 -3.64
CA ALA A 83 21.77 -14.84 -2.66
C ALA A 83 22.00 -13.48 -3.34
N LEU A 84 21.42 -12.42 -2.76
CA LEU A 84 21.52 -11.05 -3.28
C LEU A 84 22.03 -10.12 -2.17
N THR A 85 23.06 -9.34 -2.45
CA THR A 85 23.48 -8.22 -1.59
C THR A 85 23.15 -6.92 -2.32
N THR A 86 22.32 -6.07 -1.72
CA THR A 86 21.91 -4.81 -2.34
C THR A 86 21.39 -3.78 -1.34
N CYS A 87 21.16 -2.55 -1.78
CA CYS A 87 20.63 -1.46 -0.97
C CYS A 87 19.11 -1.26 -1.12
N ASP A 88 18.55 -0.53 -0.17
CA ASP A 88 17.23 0.09 -0.30
C ASP A 88 17.20 1.21 -1.36
N ILE A 89 15.99 1.66 -1.68
CA ILE A 89 15.73 2.81 -2.55
C ILE A 89 16.53 4.05 -2.12
N GLY A 90 16.58 4.31 -0.81
CA GLY A 90 17.28 5.47 -0.23
C GLY A 90 18.80 5.37 -0.25
N ARG A 91 19.36 4.19 -0.56
CA ARG A 91 20.79 3.86 -0.43
C ARG A 91 21.34 4.13 0.98
N THR A 92 20.48 3.93 1.98
CA THR A 92 20.75 4.15 3.41
C THR A 92 20.97 2.85 4.17
N THR A 93 20.48 1.72 3.64
CA THR A 93 20.62 0.41 4.26
C THR A 93 21.12 -0.60 3.24
N LEU A 94 22.14 -1.38 3.60
CA LEU A 94 22.62 -2.53 2.84
C LEU A 94 22.00 -3.81 3.41
N TYR A 95 21.48 -4.65 2.53
CA TYR A 95 20.85 -5.93 2.85
C TYR A 95 21.63 -7.09 2.25
N MET A 96 21.76 -8.16 3.03
CA MET A 96 22.16 -9.49 2.55
C MET A 96 20.92 -10.38 2.57
N LEU A 97 20.49 -10.78 1.39
CA LEU A 97 19.24 -11.50 1.16
C LEU A 97 19.53 -12.94 0.75
N GLY A 98 18.69 -13.86 1.19
CA GLY A 98 18.71 -15.23 0.71
C GLY A 98 18.18 -15.38 -0.73
N PRO A 99 18.07 -16.64 -1.19
CA PRO A 99 17.35 -16.97 -2.41
C PRO A 99 15.90 -16.48 -2.36
N GLU A 100 15.31 -16.31 -3.52
CA GLU A 100 13.91 -15.95 -3.68
C GLU A 100 12.98 -17.00 -3.09
N SER A 101 12.08 -16.56 -2.21
CA SER A 101 11.06 -17.43 -1.61
C SER A 101 9.83 -17.55 -2.51
N MET A 102 9.45 -16.47 -3.19
CA MET A 102 8.32 -16.43 -4.11
C MET A 102 8.33 -15.18 -5.00
N GLN A 103 7.48 -15.21 -6.03
CA GLN A 103 7.11 -14.04 -6.82
C GLN A 103 5.63 -13.75 -6.64
N LEU A 104 5.31 -12.51 -6.28
CA LEU A 104 3.95 -12.06 -6.10
C LEU A 104 3.43 -11.41 -7.38
N GLY A 105 2.36 -11.96 -7.95
CA GLY A 105 1.57 -11.30 -8.98
C GLY A 105 0.79 -10.13 -8.39
N LEU A 106 1.03 -8.93 -8.94
CA LEU A 106 0.34 -7.71 -8.55
C LEU A 106 -0.68 -7.34 -9.62
N ILE A 107 -1.88 -6.95 -9.20
CA ILE A 107 -2.92 -6.41 -10.09
C ILE A 107 -3.10 -4.90 -9.93
N HIS A 108 -2.65 -4.35 -8.80
CA HIS A 108 -2.72 -2.91 -8.56
C HIS A 108 -1.68 -2.46 -7.53
N VAL A 109 -1.23 -1.21 -7.66
CA VAL A 109 -0.41 -0.50 -6.67
C VAL A 109 -1.10 0.84 -6.44
N ASP A 110 -1.62 1.03 -5.22
CA ASP A 110 -2.28 2.28 -4.85
C ASP A 110 -1.25 3.43 -4.80
N PRO A 111 -1.65 4.68 -5.10
CA PRO A 111 -0.78 5.83 -4.90
C PRO A 111 -0.41 5.99 -3.42
N PRO A 112 0.76 6.60 -3.10
CA PRO A 112 1.16 6.85 -1.73
C PRO A 112 0.10 7.63 -0.94
N THR A 113 -0.19 7.16 0.26
CA THR A 113 -1.11 7.81 1.20
C THR A 113 -0.34 8.25 2.43
N SER A 114 -0.51 9.51 2.85
CA SER A 114 0.10 10.00 4.10
C SER A 114 -0.63 9.40 5.30
N LEU A 115 0.15 8.90 6.25
CA LEU A 115 -0.30 8.42 7.54
C LEU A 115 -0.03 9.46 8.65
N ALA A 116 -0.58 9.21 9.83
CA ALA A 116 -0.22 9.96 11.02
C ALA A 116 1.29 9.87 11.31
N ALA A 117 1.83 10.85 12.05
CA ALA A 117 3.23 10.91 12.46
C ALA A 117 4.27 10.96 11.31
N GLY A 118 3.86 11.38 10.11
CA GLY A 118 4.79 11.66 9.01
C GLY A 118 5.25 10.43 8.22
N PHE A 119 4.55 9.30 8.34
CA PHE A 119 4.79 8.11 7.52
C PHE A 119 3.94 8.15 6.24
N TYR A 120 4.32 7.34 5.26
CA TYR A 120 3.59 7.17 4.01
C TYR A 120 3.42 5.69 3.71
N GLU A 121 2.22 5.30 3.31
CA GLU A 121 1.88 3.93 2.97
C GLU A 121 1.66 3.79 1.46
N VAL A 122 2.12 2.67 0.92
CA VAL A 122 1.76 2.17 -0.41
C VAL A 122 1.14 0.80 -0.25
N THR A 123 -0.09 0.64 -0.77
CA THR A 123 -0.80 -0.64 -0.73
C THR A 123 -0.65 -1.38 -2.07
N LEU A 124 -0.17 -2.62 -2.01
CA LEU A 124 -0.09 -3.52 -3.14
C LEU A 124 -1.30 -4.47 -3.11
N THR A 125 -2.02 -4.59 -4.23
CA THR A 125 -3.11 -5.56 -4.38
C THR A 125 -2.62 -6.76 -5.19
N LEU A 126 -2.73 -7.94 -4.58
CA LEU A 126 -2.28 -9.21 -5.16
C LEU A 126 -3.34 -9.82 -6.07
N ASP A 127 -2.90 -10.60 -7.06
CA ASP A 127 -3.81 -11.56 -7.72
C ASP A 127 -4.22 -12.69 -6.75
N PRO A 128 -5.32 -13.42 -7.01
CA PRO A 128 -5.81 -14.43 -6.08
C PRO A 128 -4.82 -15.57 -5.75
N PRO A 129 -4.06 -16.13 -6.72
CA PRO A 129 -3.02 -17.11 -6.42
C PRO A 129 -1.94 -16.56 -5.48
N SER A 130 -1.45 -15.35 -5.73
CA SER A 130 -0.42 -14.71 -4.92
C SER A 130 -0.94 -14.31 -3.55
N ALA A 131 -2.19 -13.86 -3.44
CA ALA A 131 -2.85 -13.59 -2.17
C ALA A 131 -2.90 -14.84 -1.28
N THR A 132 -3.25 -15.99 -1.87
CA THR A 132 -3.29 -17.27 -1.15
C THR A 132 -1.89 -17.69 -0.71
N ALA A 133 -0.91 -17.63 -1.62
CA ALA A 133 0.48 -17.99 -1.31
C ALA A 133 1.07 -17.08 -0.22
N TRP A 134 0.82 -15.77 -0.29
CA TRP A 134 1.28 -14.80 0.69
C TRP A 134 0.66 -15.03 2.07
N ALA A 135 -0.63 -15.34 2.13
CA ALA A 135 -1.32 -15.66 3.39
C ALA A 135 -0.77 -16.93 4.04
N SER A 136 -0.45 -17.97 3.25
CA SER A 136 0.19 -19.18 3.76
C SER A 136 1.63 -18.93 4.23
N TYR A 137 2.39 -18.15 3.47
CA TYR A 137 3.78 -17.84 3.80
C TYR A 137 3.87 -17.03 5.09
N THR A 138 3.11 -15.94 5.21
CA THR A 138 3.13 -15.10 6.43
C THR A 138 2.68 -15.86 7.69
N ALA A 139 1.75 -16.80 7.57
CA ALA A 139 1.37 -17.68 8.69
C ALA A 139 2.50 -18.60 9.16
N ALA A 140 3.36 -19.05 8.25
CA ALA A 140 4.47 -19.95 8.54
C ALA A 140 5.76 -19.22 8.96
N HIS A 141 5.86 -17.91 8.68
CA HIS A 141 7.07 -17.12 8.79
C HIS A 141 6.88 -15.89 9.70
N LEU A 142 6.10 -16.03 10.77
CA LEU A 142 5.94 -14.95 11.76
C LEU A 142 7.30 -14.58 12.35
N LYS A 143 7.54 -13.27 12.47
CA LYS A 143 8.77 -12.63 12.93
C LYS A 143 9.97 -12.78 12.01
N ASP A 144 9.83 -13.46 10.87
CA ASP A 144 10.87 -13.42 9.85
C ASP A 144 10.91 -12.05 9.20
N HIS A 145 12.13 -11.64 8.83
CA HIS A 145 12.38 -10.40 8.12
C HIS A 145 12.44 -10.71 6.62
N VAL A 146 11.63 -10.02 5.83
CA VAL A 146 11.57 -10.23 4.37
C VAL A 146 11.76 -8.92 3.64
N ALA A 147 12.16 -9.01 2.38
CA ALA A 147 12.37 -7.87 1.50
C ALA A 147 11.63 -8.07 0.18
N PHE A 148 10.94 -7.01 -0.25
CA PHE A 148 10.34 -6.89 -1.57
C PHE A 148 11.35 -6.26 -2.52
N ILE A 149 11.66 -6.93 -3.63
CA ILE A 149 12.78 -6.54 -4.50
C ILE A 149 12.30 -6.17 -5.90
N ARG A 150 12.84 -5.09 -6.47
CA ARG A 150 12.71 -4.78 -7.90
C ARG A 150 13.98 -4.13 -8.41
N ASP A 151 14.42 -4.49 -9.60
CA ASP A 151 15.63 -3.93 -10.24
C ASP A 151 16.86 -3.97 -9.34
N ASN A 152 17.01 -5.07 -8.60
CA ASN A 152 18.01 -5.26 -7.55
C ASN A 152 18.01 -4.17 -6.48
N LEU A 153 16.89 -3.52 -6.19
CA LEU A 153 16.72 -2.62 -5.05
C LEU A 153 15.71 -3.22 -4.07
N VAL A 154 15.99 -3.05 -2.77
CA VAL A 154 15.01 -3.33 -1.73
C VAL A 154 14.00 -2.19 -1.74
N LEU A 155 12.75 -2.52 -2.07
CA LEU A 155 11.65 -1.56 -2.04
C LEU A 155 11.24 -1.26 -0.61
N GLU A 156 11.00 -2.32 0.15
CA GLU A 156 10.80 -2.29 1.59
C GLU A 156 11.20 -3.63 2.18
N ALA A 157 11.56 -3.63 3.46
CA ALA A 157 11.93 -4.83 4.19
C ALA A 157 11.22 -4.90 5.55
N PRO A 158 9.93 -5.29 5.60
CA PRO A 158 9.20 -5.40 6.86
C PRO A 158 9.45 -6.74 7.56
N ILE A 159 9.26 -6.74 8.88
CA ILE A 159 9.09 -7.95 9.67
C ILE A 159 7.65 -8.44 9.49
N ILE A 160 7.46 -9.76 9.35
CA ILE A 160 6.13 -10.37 9.30
C ILE A 160 5.56 -10.40 10.72
N GLU A 161 4.71 -9.43 11.03
CA GLU A 161 4.13 -9.35 12.39
C GLU A 161 2.97 -10.33 12.59
N ASP A 162 2.14 -10.48 11.57
CA ASP A 162 0.91 -11.27 11.58
C ASP A 162 0.70 -11.96 10.22
N GLN A 163 -0.21 -12.94 10.19
CA GLN A 163 -0.70 -13.51 8.94
C GLN A 163 -1.45 -12.45 8.13
N VAL A 164 -1.14 -12.36 6.83
CA VAL A 164 -1.77 -11.40 5.91
C VAL A 164 -2.70 -12.13 4.94
N ALA A 165 -3.98 -12.26 5.32
CA ALA A 165 -5.01 -12.92 4.51
C ALA A 165 -5.89 -11.97 3.68
N SER A 166 -5.61 -10.66 3.70
CA SER A 166 -6.42 -9.63 3.05
C SER A 166 -6.27 -9.58 1.52
N GLY A 167 -5.26 -10.25 0.96
CA GLY A 167 -4.84 -10.08 -0.43
C GLY A 167 -4.19 -8.72 -0.73
N ARG A 168 -3.88 -7.95 0.31
CA ARG A 168 -3.22 -6.64 0.23
C ARG A 168 -1.98 -6.62 1.10
N ILE A 169 -0.94 -5.95 0.62
CA ILE A 169 0.30 -5.71 1.37
C ILE A 169 0.44 -4.21 1.55
N ALA A 170 0.50 -3.75 2.80
CA ALA A 170 0.79 -2.37 3.14
C ALA A 170 2.29 -2.20 3.40
N LEU A 171 2.94 -1.34 2.64
CA LEU A 171 4.36 -1.01 2.78
C LEU A 171 4.49 0.44 3.26
N THR A 172 5.28 0.67 4.30
CA THR A 172 5.42 2.00 4.91
C THR A 172 6.82 2.56 4.70
N THR A 173 6.90 3.87 4.49
CA THR A 173 8.14 4.62 4.27
C THR A 173 8.13 5.91 5.09
N GLN A 174 9.29 6.55 5.25
CA GLN A 174 9.45 7.76 6.08
C GLN A 174 9.30 9.07 5.30
N THR A 175 9.30 9.05 3.97
CA THR A 175 9.20 10.27 3.15
C THR A 175 8.25 10.06 1.97
N ALA A 176 7.64 11.16 1.51
CA ALA A 176 6.74 11.12 0.36
C ALA A 176 7.48 10.66 -0.91
N GLU A 177 8.74 11.09 -1.06
CA GLU A 177 9.58 10.75 -2.20
C GLU A 177 9.90 9.25 -2.23
N ALA A 178 10.23 8.66 -1.08
CA ALA A 178 10.47 7.23 -0.97
C ALA A 178 9.21 6.43 -1.30
N ALA A 179 8.05 6.86 -0.80
CA ALA A 179 6.76 6.24 -1.09
C ALA A 179 6.41 6.31 -2.58
N ALA A 180 6.62 7.46 -3.21
CA ALA A 180 6.39 7.65 -4.65
C ALA A 180 7.29 6.74 -5.49
N GLN A 181 8.57 6.66 -5.13
CA GLN A 181 9.52 5.78 -5.82
C GLN A 181 9.20 4.30 -5.60
N LEU A 182 8.78 3.91 -4.39
CA LEU A 182 8.29 2.57 -4.08
C LEU A 182 7.10 2.21 -4.98
N ALA A 183 6.06 3.06 -5.02
CA ALA A 183 4.88 2.82 -5.84
C ALA A 183 5.23 2.68 -7.32
N GLN A 184 6.10 3.56 -7.83
CA GLN A 184 6.56 3.51 -9.22
C GLN A 184 7.32 2.21 -9.54
N LEU A 185 8.23 1.78 -8.66
CA LEU A 185 9.03 0.57 -8.86
C LEU A 185 8.16 -0.69 -8.74
N ALA A 186 7.31 -0.78 -7.72
CA ALA A 186 6.41 -1.91 -7.52
C ALA A 186 5.45 -2.10 -8.70
N GLY A 187 4.91 -0.99 -9.23
CA GLY A 187 3.94 -0.97 -10.33
C GLY A 187 4.55 -1.09 -11.73
N ARG A 188 5.86 -1.37 -11.88
CA ARG A 188 6.49 -1.48 -13.19
C ARG A 188 5.85 -2.59 -14.05
N PRO A 189 5.57 -2.33 -15.34
CA PRO A 189 5.00 -3.31 -16.24
C PRO A 189 5.97 -4.47 -16.53
N SER A 190 5.41 -5.61 -16.93
CA SER A 190 6.13 -6.80 -17.43
C SER A 190 6.58 -6.66 -18.88
#